data_AF-A0A2U1QRY1-F1
#
_entry.id   AF-A0A2U1QRY1-F1
#
_cell.length_a   1.000
_cell.length_b   1.000
_cell.length_c   1.000
_cell.angle_alpha   90.00
_cell.angle_beta   90.00
_cell.angle_gamma   90.00
#
_symmetry.space_group_name_H-M   'P 1'
#
loop_
_entity.id
_entity.type
_entity.pdbx_description
1 polymer ?
#
loop_
_entity_poly.entity_id
_entity_poly.type
_entity_poly.pdbx_seq_one_letter_code
_entity_poly.pdbx_strand_id
1 'polypeptide(L)' 'MFFNSLAFAVFLPVVFFLYWFVFNKTKSTQNALLIVASYYFYSCWDWRFLFLLVFSTFLDYYTGIQI' A
#
# COMPACT_ATOMS: atom_id res chain seq x y z
N MET A 1 -1.63 -10.53 -2.92
CA MET A 1 -1.21 -11.60 -3.86
C MET A 1 -0.64 -12.76 -3.05
N PHE A 2 -0.74 -14.00 -3.55
CA PHE A 2 0.03 -15.10 -2.97
C PHE A 2 1.53 -14.93 -3.28
N PHE A 3 2.39 -15.22 -2.31
CA PHE A 3 3.85 -15.13 -2.44
C PHE A 3 4.45 -16.02 -3.55
N ASN A 4 3.75 -17.09 -3.93
CA ASN A 4 4.14 -18.00 -5.02
C ASN A 4 3.68 -17.53 -6.42
N SER A 5 3.09 -16.34 -6.53
CA SER A 5 2.62 -15.82 -7.82
C SER A 5 3.72 -15.07 -8.57
N LEU A 6 3.80 -15.28 -9.88
CA LEU A 6 4.60 -14.47 -10.82
C LEU A 6 4.37 -12.96 -10.63
N ALA A 7 3.18 -12.56 -10.22
CA ALA A 7 2.85 -11.16 -9.98
C ALA A 7 3.65 -10.56 -8.79
N PHE A 8 3.90 -11.34 -7.72
CA PHE A 8 4.75 -10.90 -6.61
C PHE A 8 6.22 -10.81 -7.04
N ALA A 9 6.68 -11.76 -7.85
CA ALA A 9 8.04 -11.79 -8.39
C ALA A 9 8.37 -10.57 -9.26
N VAL A 10 7.38 -10.01 -9.97
CA VAL A 10 7.53 -8.76 -10.74
C VAL A 10 7.30 -7.52 -9.86
N PHE A 11 6.36 -7.57 -8.91
CA PHE A 11 6.04 -6.46 -8.02
C PHE A 11 7.23 -6.01 -7.16
N LEU A 12 7.94 -6.96 -6.54
CA LEU A 12 9.06 -6.67 -5.66
C LEU A 12 10.20 -5.88 -6.33
N PRO A 13 10.76 -6.32 -7.48
CA PRO A 13 11.81 -5.56 -8.15
C PRO A 13 11.32 -4.21 -8.65
N VAL A 14 10.06 -4.08 -9.08
CA VAL A 14 9.48 -2.79 -9.50
C VAL A 14 9.45 -1.79 -8.34
N VAL A 15 8.88 -2.19 -7.19
CA VAL A 15 8.80 -1.33 -6.00
C VAL A 15 10.20 -0.98 -5.50
N PHE A 16 11.12 -1.93 -5.50
CA PHE A 16 12.49 -1.70 -5.09
C PHE A 16 13.21 -0.71 -6.01
N PHE A 17 13.02 -0.82 -7.32
CA PHE A 17 13.59 0.10 -8.30
C PHE A 17 13.03 1.51 -8.13
N LEU A 18 11.71 1.64 -7.96
CA LEU A 18 11.07 2.93 -7.69
C LEU A 18 11.57 3.55 -6.37
N TYR A 19 11.68 2.77 -5.31
CA TYR A 19 12.17 3.22 -4.00
C TYR A 19 13.59 3.79 -4.07
N TRP A 20 14.48 3.11 -4.82
CA TRP A 20 15.90 3.44 -4.86
C TRP A 20 16.28 4.46 -5.94
N PHE A 21 15.67 4.41 -7.12
CA PHE A 21 16.02 5.30 -8.24
C PHE A 21 15.11 6.52 -8.33
N VAL A 22 13.81 6.36 -8.14
CA VAL A 22 12.83 7.44 -8.40
C VAL A 22 12.61 8.31 -7.17
N PHE A 23 12.41 7.69 -6.01
CA PHE A 23 11.99 8.41 -4.79
C PHE A 23 13.12 8.70 -3.79
N ASN A 24 14.38 8.52 -4.18
CA ASN A 24 15.57 8.75 -3.34
C ASN A 24 15.77 10.22 -2.91
N LYS A 25 15.00 11.17 -3.45
CA LYS A 25 15.15 12.60 -3.10
C LYS A 25 14.65 12.95 -1.70
N THR A 26 13.59 12.30 -1.21
CA THR A 26 12.94 12.71 0.04
C THR A 26 12.39 11.50 0.81
N LYS A 27 12.66 11.44 2.11
CA LYS A 27 12.17 10.37 3.00
C LYS A 27 10.64 10.28 3.03
N SER A 28 9.96 11.42 2.91
CA SER A 28 8.49 11.49 2.86
C SER A 28 7.92 10.79 1.61
N THR A 29 8.54 11.00 0.44
CA THR A 29 8.08 10.37 -0.80
C THR A 29 8.39 8.87 -0.85
N GLN A 30 9.50 8.44 -0.22
CA GLN A 30 9.77 7.01 -0.03
C GLN A 30 8.71 6.34 0.85
N ASN A 31 8.34 6.96 1.96
CA ASN A 31 7.29 6.43 2.84
C ASN A 31 5.93 6.39 2.14
N ALA A 32 5.58 7.44 1.38
CA ALA A 32 4.35 7.45 0.59
C ALA A 32 4.31 6.31 -0.44
N LEU A 33 5.42 6.05 -1.15
CA LEU A 33 5.51 4.92 -2.07
C LEU A 33 5.35 3.57 -1.36
N LEU A 34 5.99 3.37 -0.21
CA LEU A 34 5.86 2.12 0.55
C LEU A 34 4.42 1.89 1.01
N ILE A 35 3.72 2.94 1.43
CA ILE A 35 2.29 2.86 1.79
C ILE A 35 1.47 2.45 0.57
N VAL A 36 1.63 3.15 -0.57
CA VAL A 36 0.90 2.83 -1.81
C VAL A 36 1.19 1.41 -2.30
N ALA A 37 2.45 0.99 -2.27
CA ALA A 37 2.86 -0.36 -2.64
C ALA A 37 2.22 -1.40 -1.70
N SER A 38 2.18 -1.13 -0.40
CA SER A 38 1.57 -2.03 0.59
C SER A 38 0.06 -2.17 0.34
N TYR A 39 -0.63 -1.05 0.09
CA TYR A 39 -2.04 -1.04 -0.28
C TYR A 39 -2.29 -1.82 -1.57
N TYR A 40 -1.47 -1.62 -2.61
CA TYR A 40 -1.61 -2.33 -3.88
C TYR A 40 -1.41 -3.84 -3.74
N PHE A 41 -0.40 -4.27 -3.00
CA PHE A 41 -0.14 -5.69 -2.75
C PHE A 41 -1.32 -6.37 -2.03
N TYR A 42 -1.94 -5.64 -1.10
CA TYR A 42 -3.11 -6.09 -0.34
C TYR A 42 -4.40 -6.08 -1.20
N SER A 43 -4.62 -5.05 -2.03
CA SER A 43 -5.72 -4.99 -3.01
C SER A 43 -5.71 -6.16 -3.97
N CYS A 44 -4.52 -6.56 -4.39
CA CYS A 44 -4.33 -7.65 -5.33
C CYS A 44 -4.34 -9.03 -4.64
N TRP A 45 -4.60 -9.07 -3.33
CA TRP A 45 -4.92 -10.30 -2.58
C TRP A 45 -6.43 -10.48 -2.45
N ASP A 46 -7.12 -9.48 -1.91
CA ASP A 46 -8.57 -9.44 -1.85
C ASP A 46 -9.05 -7.98 -1.80
N TRP A 47 -9.53 -7.48 -2.94
CA TRP A 47 -10.05 -6.12 -3.08
C TRP A 47 -11.33 -5.89 -2.26
N ARG A 48 -12.10 -6.94 -1.95
CA ARG A 48 -13.42 -6.83 -1.31
C ARG A 48 -13.30 -6.49 0.17
N PHE A 49 -12.33 -7.07 0.86
CA PHE A 49 -12.07 -6.74 2.27
C PHE A 49 -11.33 -5.41 2.45
N LEU A 50 -10.65 -4.92 1.42
CA LEU A 50 -9.89 -3.68 1.51
C LEU A 50 -10.80 -2.45 1.58
N PHE A 51 -11.89 -2.44 0.81
CA PHE A 51 -12.90 -1.38 0.89
C PHE A 51 -13.54 -1.32 2.28
N LEU A 52 -13.89 -2.48 2.85
CA LEU A 52 -14.43 -2.57 4.22
C LEU A 52 -13.44 -2.04 5.26
N LEU A 53 -12.15 -2.33 5.11
CA LEU A 53 -11.11 -1.90 6.03
C LEU A 53 -10.86 -0.38 5.95
N VAL A 54 -10.73 0.17 4.73
CA VAL A 54 -10.58 1.62 4.51
C VAL A 54 -11.81 2.37 5.02
N PHE A 55 -13.00 1.85 4.75
CA PHE A 55 -14.24 2.43 5.25
C PHE A 55 -14.30 2.43 6.77
N SER A 56 -13.93 1.32 7.43
CA SER A 56 -13.87 1.25 8.90
C SER A 56 -12.85 2.24 9.47
N THR A 57 -11.63 2.28 8.93
CA THR A 57 -10.59 3.19 9.44
C THR A 57 -10.98 4.66 9.26
N PHE A 58 -11.64 4.99 8.16
CA PHE A 58 -12.15 6.34 7.92
C PHE A 58 -13.28 6.70 8.90
N LEU A 59 -14.19 5.77 9.16
CA LEU A 59 -15.31 5.97 10.09
C LEU A 59 -14.81 6.10 11.53
N ASP A 60 -13.85 5.28 11.94
CA ASP A 60 -13.20 5.33 13.26
C ASP A 60 -12.40 6.64 13.44
N TYR A 61 -11.71 7.09 12.40
CA TYR A 61 -10.98 8.37 12.43
C TYR A 61 -11.92 9.58 12.53
N TYR A 62 -13.01 9.57 11.76
CA TYR A 62 -13.96 10.68 11.74
C TYR A 62 -14.78 10.76 13.05
N THR A 63 -15.17 9.61 13.59
CA THR A 63 -15.85 9.55 14.89
C THR A 63 -14.90 9.92 16.03
N GLY A 64 -13.64 9.48 15.98
CA GLY A 64 -12.61 9.85 16.95
C GLY A 64 -12.23 11.34 16.95
N ILE A 65 -12.47 12.07 15.86
CA ILE A 65 -12.29 13.54 15.80
C ILE A 65 -13.53 14.30 16.33
N GLN A 66 -14.69 13.66 16.30
CA GLN A 66 -15.96 14.25 16.74
C GLN A 66 -16.21 14.10 18.27
N ILE A 67 -15.36 13.37 18.98
CA ILE A 67 -15.34 13.22 20.44
C ILE A 67 -14.24 14.09 21.03
#